data_AF-A0A3S0ZZY4-F1
#
_entry.id   AF-A0A3S0ZZY4-F1
#
_cell.length_a   1.000
_cell.length_b   1.000
_cell.length_c   1.000
_cell.angle_alpha   90.00
_cell.angle_beta   90.00
_cell.angle_gamma   90.00
#
_symmetry.space_group_name_H-M   'P 1'
#
loop_
_entity.id
_entity.type
_entity.pdbx_description
1 polymer ?
#
loop_
_entity_poly.entity_id
_entity_poly.type
_entity_poly.pdbx_seq_one_letter_code
_entity_poly.pdbx_strand_id
1 'polypeptide(L)'
;MVIETTKLVGPTKISDQKDFGDFRFPLVLSPSESESRKSIDTVDAACDWVKNNKAELDAQLLQNGAILFRGFPLKDAQDFDKFVGAFDREPLPYVGGAAPRKVITPRVFTANE
;
A
#
# COMPACT_ATOMS: atom_id res chain seq x y z
N MET A 1 7.09 -31.57 7.80
CA MET A 1 7.13 -30.91 6.48
C MET A 1 6.42 -29.57 6.65
N VAL A 2 7.16 -28.49 6.88
CA VAL A 2 6.57 -27.16 7.01
C VAL A 2 6.27 -26.70 5.58
N ILE A 3 5.00 -26.71 5.20
CA ILE A 3 4.56 -26.10 3.94
C ILE A 3 4.79 -24.59 4.09
N GLU A 4 5.88 -24.08 3.52
CA GLU A 4 6.08 -22.64 3.36
C GLU A 4 4.89 -22.08 2.58
N THR A 5 4.00 -21.39 3.29
CA THR A 5 2.86 -20.73 2.66
C THR A 5 3.43 -19.54 1.90
N THR A 6 3.68 -19.69 0.61
CA THR A 6 4.23 -18.60 -0.20
C THR A 6 3.25 -17.42 -0.19
N LYS A 7 3.67 -16.27 0.35
CA LYS A 7 2.82 -15.08 0.46
C LYS A 7 2.48 -14.50 -0.92
N LEU A 8 1.23 -14.08 -1.10
CA LEU A 8 0.71 -13.45 -2.33
C LEU A 8 1.37 -12.10 -2.63
N VAL A 9 1.77 -11.39 -1.58
CA VAL A 9 2.51 -10.13 -1.64
C VAL A 9 3.76 -10.30 -0.79
N GLY A 10 4.90 -9.83 -1.28
CA GLY A 10 6.17 -9.94 -0.59
C GLY A 10 7.06 -8.71 -0.75
N PRO A 11 8.13 -8.61 0.06
CA PRO A 11 9.12 -7.57 -0.09
C PRO A 11 9.82 -7.65 -1.45
N THR A 12 10.00 -6.52 -2.11
CA THR A 12 10.83 -6.39 -3.32
C THR A 12 11.88 -5.29 -3.14
N LYS A 13 12.90 -5.29 -4.01
CA LYS A 13 13.98 -4.31 -4.02
C LYS A 13 13.79 -3.30 -5.15
N ILE A 14 14.13 -2.05 -4.86
CA ILE A 14 14.20 -0.97 -5.85
C ILE A 14 15.56 -0.27 -5.72
N SER A 15 16.04 0.37 -6.78
CA SER A 15 17.38 1.01 -6.79
C SER A 15 17.55 2.07 -5.71
N ASP A 16 16.50 2.83 -5.43
CA ASP A 16 16.57 4.04 -4.60
C ASP A 16 16.29 3.76 -3.11
N GLN A 17 16.00 2.51 -2.75
CA GLN A 17 15.88 2.10 -1.36
C GLN A 17 17.22 2.23 -0.63
N LYS A 18 17.16 2.62 0.64
CA LYS A 18 18.34 2.74 1.50
C LYS A 18 18.34 1.67 2.57
N ASP A 19 19.51 1.08 2.82
CA ASP A 19 19.72 0.14 3.92
C ASP A 19 20.11 0.89 5.20
N PHE A 20 19.44 0.59 6.31
CA PHE A 20 19.67 1.14 7.64
C PHE A 20 19.84 -0.01 8.63
N GLY A 21 21.05 -0.57 8.70
CA GLY A 21 21.32 -1.74 9.53
C GLY A 21 20.42 -2.92 9.14
N ASP A 22 19.52 -3.30 10.03
CA ASP A 22 18.66 -4.48 9.87
C ASP A 22 17.36 -4.22 9.08
N PHE A 23 17.08 -2.97 8.68
CA PHE A 23 15.89 -2.65 7.89
C PHE A 23 16.21 -1.79 6.66
N ARG A 24 15.30 -1.80 5.68
CA ARG A 24 15.43 -1.07 4.42
C ARG A 24 14.29 -0.06 4.31
N PHE A 25 14.62 1.17 3.93
CA PHE A 25 13.65 2.26 3.85
C PHE A 25 13.46 2.75 2.40
N PRO A 26 12.20 2.89 1.96
CA PRO A 26 10.98 2.33 2.57
C PRO A 26 10.93 0.80 2.40
N LEU A 27 10.09 0.09 3.16
CA LEU A 27 9.72 -1.28 2.80
C LEU A 27 8.94 -1.23 1.49
N VAL A 28 9.28 -2.04 0.49
CA VAL A 28 8.52 -2.09 -0.77
C VAL A 28 7.81 -3.43 -0.86
N LEU A 29 6.49 -3.41 -0.98
CA LEU A 29 5.66 -4.61 -1.11
C LEU A 29 5.08 -4.70 -2.52
N SER A 30 5.16 -5.88 -3.12
CA SER A 30 4.63 -6.16 -4.46
C SER A 30 3.89 -7.50 -4.53
N PRO A 31 2.80 -7.59 -5.31
CA PRO A 31 2.20 -8.88 -5.66
C PRO A 31 3.22 -9.79 -6.34
N SER A 32 3.13 -11.11 -6.09
CA SER A 32 4.00 -12.09 -6.74
C SER A 32 3.69 -12.18 -8.24
N GLU A 33 4.74 -12.12 -9.07
CA GLU A 33 4.65 -12.23 -10.55
C GLU A 33 4.64 -13.69 -11.06
N SER A 34 4.40 -14.68 -10.20
CA SER A 34 4.48 -16.10 -10.59
C SER A 34 3.26 -16.53 -11.42
N GLU A 35 3.47 -16.98 -12.66
CA GLU A 35 2.43 -17.46 -13.60
C GLU A 35 1.52 -18.57 -13.05
N SER A 36 1.97 -19.26 -12.00
CA SER A 36 1.29 -20.40 -11.36
C SER A 36 0.48 -20.06 -10.10
N ARG A 37 0.35 -18.79 -9.70
CA ARG A 37 -0.36 -18.39 -8.47
C ARG A 37 -1.41 -17.33 -8.74
N LYS A 38 -2.45 -17.31 -7.89
CA LYS A 38 -3.39 -16.18 -7.83
C LYS A 38 -2.58 -14.90 -7.63
N SER A 39 -2.61 -13.99 -8.60
CA SER A 39 -2.04 -12.66 -8.47
C SER A 39 -3.09 -11.70 -7.89
N ILE A 40 -2.65 -10.55 -7.39
CA ILE A 40 -3.55 -9.43 -7.12
C ILE A 40 -3.73 -8.68 -8.43
N ASP A 41 -4.76 -9.00 -9.18
CA ASP A 41 -5.03 -8.49 -10.53
C ASP A 41 -6.17 -7.45 -10.59
N THR A 42 -6.94 -7.32 -9.51
CA THR A 42 -8.04 -6.36 -9.37
C THR A 42 -7.89 -5.50 -8.12
N VAL A 43 -8.47 -4.29 -8.15
CA VAL A 43 -8.51 -3.39 -7.00
C VAL A 43 -9.23 -4.01 -5.80
N ASP A 44 -10.27 -4.81 -6.04
CA ASP A 44 -11.04 -5.46 -4.97
C ASP A 44 -10.19 -6.56 -4.29
N ALA A 45 -9.46 -7.38 -5.07
CA ALA A 45 -8.50 -8.34 -4.52
C ALA A 45 -7.37 -7.64 -3.72
N ALA A 46 -6.92 -6.47 -4.17
CA ALA A 46 -5.94 -5.67 -3.45
C ALA A 46 -6.49 -5.18 -2.10
N CYS A 47 -7.73 -4.66 -2.10
CA CYS A 47 -8.41 -4.22 -0.88
C CYS A 47 -8.62 -5.38 0.10
N ASP A 48 -9.04 -6.55 -0.39
CA ASP A 48 -9.24 -7.73 0.46
C ASP A 48 -7.92 -8.24 1.03
N TRP A 49 -6.83 -8.16 0.25
CA TRP A 49 -5.50 -8.44 0.77
C TRP A 49 -5.11 -7.48 1.91
N VAL A 50 -5.32 -6.16 1.75
CA VAL A 50 -5.04 -5.18 2.82
C VAL A 50 -5.83 -5.51 4.08
N LYS A 51 -7.15 -5.74 3.97
CA LYS A 51 -8.01 -6.08 5.11
C LYS A 51 -7.52 -7.32 5.86
N ASN A 52 -7.14 -8.37 5.11
CA ASN A 52 -6.68 -9.64 5.67
C ASN A 52 -5.27 -9.57 6.28
N ASN A 53 -4.47 -8.55 5.94
CA ASN A 53 -3.09 -8.41 6.41
C ASN A 53 -2.88 -7.16 7.27
N LYS A 54 -3.95 -6.50 7.74
CA LYS A 54 -3.90 -5.22 8.47
C LYS A 54 -2.90 -5.23 9.63
N ALA A 55 -2.96 -6.24 10.49
CA ALA A 55 -2.07 -6.35 11.65
C ALA A 55 -0.58 -6.50 11.26
N GLU A 56 -0.30 -7.25 10.19
CA GLU A 56 1.07 -7.37 9.68
C GLU A 56 1.55 -6.06 9.06
N LEU A 57 0.69 -5.39 8.28
CA LEU A 57 1.01 -4.09 7.68
C LEU A 57 1.26 -3.02 8.74
N ASP A 58 0.50 -3.02 9.84
CA ASP A 58 0.73 -2.13 10.98
C ASP A 58 2.09 -2.37 11.64
N ALA A 59 2.44 -3.64 11.88
CA ALA A 59 3.74 -4.00 12.45
C ALA A 59 4.90 -3.63 11.50
N GLN A 60 4.76 -3.90 10.21
CA GLN A 60 5.74 -3.54 9.19
C GLN A 60 5.90 -2.02 9.05
N LEU A 61 4.80 -1.26 9.11
CA LEU A 61 4.83 0.20 9.07
C LEU A 61 5.53 0.77 10.30
N LEU A 62 5.22 0.23 11.49
CA LEU A 62 5.88 0.63 12.74
C LEU A 62 7.40 0.37 12.69
N GLN A 63 7.82 -0.76 12.12
CA GLN A 63 9.23 -1.11 12.01
C GLN A 63 9.99 -0.28 10.96
N ASN A 64 9.38 -0.08 9.78
CA ASN A 64 10.09 0.49 8.62
C ASN A 64 9.82 1.99 8.42
N GLY A 65 8.86 2.60 9.13
CA GLY A 65 8.50 4.01 9.02
C GLY A 65 7.71 4.40 7.75
N ALA A 66 7.92 3.68 6.64
CA ALA A 66 7.13 3.83 5.43
C ALA A 66 7.06 2.51 4.64
N ILE A 67 5.93 2.31 3.94
CA ILE A 67 5.70 1.21 3.01
C ILE A 67 5.34 1.79 1.63
N LEU A 68 6.05 1.33 0.59
CA LEU A 68 5.69 1.56 -0.80
C LEU A 68 4.98 0.31 -1.35
N PHE A 69 3.72 0.46 -1.76
CA PHE A 69 2.98 -0.57 -2.48
C PHE A 69 3.23 -0.41 -3.98
N ARG A 70 3.88 -1.39 -4.62
CA ARG A 70 4.30 -1.34 -6.03
C ARG A 70 3.74 -2.52 -6.82
N GLY A 71 3.23 -2.26 -8.02
CA GLY A 71 2.68 -3.31 -8.90
C GLY A 71 1.25 -3.74 -8.55
N PHE A 72 0.56 -2.98 -7.69
CA PHE A 72 -0.87 -3.19 -7.44
C PHE A 72 -1.71 -2.63 -8.59
N PRO A 73 -2.88 -3.23 -8.88
CA PRO A 73 -3.73 -2.89 -10.03
C PRO A 73 -4.59 -1.63 -9.76
N LEU A 74 -3.95 -0.50 -9.43
CA LEU A 74 -4.59 0.79 -9.17
C LEU A 74 -4.38 1.70 -10.38
N LYS A 75 -5.44 2.08 -11.10
CA LYS A 75 -5.35 2.81 -12.39
C LYS A 75 -5.68 4.28 -12.29
N ASP A 76 -6.52 4.66 -11.33
CA ASP A 76 -7.03 6.02 -11.17
C ASP A 76 -7.22 6.42 -9.70
N ALA A 77 -7.77 7.61 -9.48
CA ALA A 77 -8.01 8.14 -8.14
C ALA A 77 -9.11 7.37 -7.39
N GLN A 78 -10.06 6.76 -8.10
CA GLN A 78 -11.13 5.96 -7.51
C GLN A 78 -10.58 4.62 -6.98
N ASP A 79 -9.71 3.98 -7.74
CA ASP A 79 -8.98 2.79 -7.28
C ASP A 79 -8.11 3.11 -6.06
N PHE A 80 -7.42 4.25 -6.09
CA PHE A 80 -6.62 4.70 -4.95
C PHE A 80 -7.48 4.99 -3.71
N ASP A 81 -8.64 5.66 -3.85
CA ASP A 81 -9.56 5.89 -2.73
C ASP A 81 -10.04 4.57 -2.10
N LYS A 82 -10.44 3.59 -2.92
CA LYS A 82 -10.83 2.26 -2.46
C LYS A 82 -9.71 1.56 -1.70
N PHE A 83 -8.50 1.57 -2.26
CA PHE A 83 -7.32 0.95 -1.66
C PHE A 83 -6.96 1.61 -0.32
N VAL A 84 -6.97 2.94 -0.24
CA VAL A 84 -6.76 3.69 1.02
C VAL A 84 -7.87 3.36 2.03
N GLY A 85 -9.12 3.27 1.58
CA GLY A 85 -10.25 2.90 2.42
C GLY A 85 -10.12 1.50 3.04
N ALA A 86 -9.44 0.57 2.36
CA ALA A 86 -9.23 -0.80 2.86
C ALA A 86 -8.32 -0.86 4.11
N PHE A 87 -7.52 0.17 4.37
CA PHE A 87 -6.75 0.28 5.62
C PHE A 87 -7.64 0.60 6.83
N ASP A 88 -8.88 1.03 6.61
CA ASP A 88 -9.88 1.28 7.65
C ASP A 88 -9.30 2.19 8.75
N ARG A 89 -8.86 3.38 8.29
CA ARG A 89 -8.40 4.49 9.13
C ARG A 89 -9.32 5.67 8.91
N GLU A 90 -9.58 6.41 9.97
CA GLU A 90 -10.36 7.64 9.90
C GLU A 90 -9.63 8.69 9.05
N PRO A 91 -10.30 9.26 8.03
CA PRO A 91 -9.71 10.34 7.26
C PRO A 91 -9.58 11.57 8.13
N LEU A 92 -8.44 12.26 8.04
CA LEU A 92 -8.30 13.59 8.63
C LEU A 92 -9.18 14.57 7.82
N PRO A 93 -10.22 15.18 8.40
CA PRO A 93 -11.10 16.06 7.65
C PRO A 93 -10.32 17.26 7.11
N TYR A 94 -10.55 17.60 5.84
CA TYR A 94 -10.04 18.84 5.28
C TYR A 94 -10.89 20.01 5.78
N VAL A 95 -10.40 20.72 6.80
CA VAL A 95 -11.06 21.91 7.37
C VAL A 95 -10.63 23.23 6.69
N GLY A 96 -9.94 23.15 5.55
CA GLY A 96 -9.31 24.30 4.90
C GLY A 96 -7.95 24.65 5.54
N GLY A 97 -7.04 25.16 4.72
CA GLY A 97 -5.69 25.59 5.12
C GLY A 97 -5.13 26.61 4.13
N ALA A 98 -3.91 27.09 4.35
CA ALA A 98 -3.31 28.17 3.54
C ALA A 98 -3.19 27.86 2.04
N ALA A 99 -3.17 26.57 1.67
CA ALA A 99 -3.00 26.12 0.30
C ALA A 99 -4.28 25.44 -0.26
N PRO A 100 -4.85 25.93 -1.38
CA PRO A 100 -6.05 25.35 -1.98
C PRO A 100 -5.79 23.96 -2.56
N ARG A 101 -6.54 22.95 -2.08
CA ARG A 101 -6.47 21.57 -2.59
C ARG A 101 -7.67 21.26 -3.49
N LYS A 102 -7.43 20.65 -4.66
CA LYS A 102 -8.51 20.08 -5.48
C LYS A 102 -8.88 18.69 -4.96
N VAL A 103 -10.12 18.55 -4.50
CA VAL A 103 -10.73 17.27 -4.11
C VAL A 103 -11.03 16.45 -5.36
N ILE A 104 -10.59 15.19 -5.39
CA ILE A 104 -10.82 14.24 -6.50
C ILE A 104 -11.83 13.18 -6.08
N THR A 105 -11.72 12.69 -4.85
CA THR A 105 -12.63 11.74 -4.20
C THR A 105 -12.79 12.13 -2.71
N PRO A 106 -13.62 11.44 -1.90
CA PRO A 106 -13.75 11.73 -0.47
C PRO A 106 -12.44 11.67 0.33
N ARG A 107 -11.47 10.83 -0.05
CA ARG A 107 -10.17 10.69 0.63
C ARG A 107 -8.97 11.15 -0.20
N VAL A 108 -9.14 11.41 -1.49
CA VAL A 108 -8.04 11.76 -2.41
C VAL A 108 -8.15 13.20 -2.88
N PHE A 109 -7.08 13.95 -2.67
CA PHE A 109 -6.95 15.34 -3.07
C PHE A 109 -5.54 15.58 -3.64
N THR A 110 -5.43 16.56 -4.53
CA THR A 110 -4.12 17.04 -4.99
C THR A 110 -3.51 17.99 -3.97
N ALA A 111 -2.17 18.01 -3.90
CA ALA A 111 -1.41 19.03 -3.19
C ALA A 111 -0.90 20.07 -4.19
N ASN A 112 -0.93 21.34 -3.80
CA ASN A 112 -0.23 22.43 -4.45
C ASN A 112 0.96 22.83 -3.57
N GLU A 113 2.13 23.03 -4.18
CA GLU A 113 3.28 23.74 -3.61
C GLU A 113 3.30 25.19 -4.09
#